data_AF-A0A645G7M0-F1
#
_entry.id   AF-A0A645G7M0-F1
#
_cell.length_a   1.000
_cell.length_b   1.000
_cell.length_c   1.000
_cell.angle_alpha   90.00
_cell.angle_beta   90.00
_cell.angle_gamma   90.00
#
_symmetry.space_group_name_H-M   'P 1'
#
loop_
_entity.id
_entity.type
_entity.pdbx_description
1 polymer ?
#
loop_
_entity_poly.entity_id
_entity_poly.type
_entity_poly.pdbx_seq_one_letter_code
_entity_poly.pdbx_strand_id
1 'polypeptide(L)' 'MKYEDPKMEEYWNTLPKEIQSIINRTGIDICSLGMLTKLGDYYKNDNRGEINGEEDAYF' A
#
# COMPACT_ATOMS: atom_id res chain seq x y z
N MET A 1 -6.78 -6.49 11.70
CA MET A 1 -7.86 -5.65 11.15
C MET A 1 -9.02 -6.55 10.74
N LYS A 2 -10.27 -6.15 11.01
CA LYS A 2 -11.45 -6.76 10.39
C LYS A 2 -11.94 -5.77 9.35
N TYR A 3 -11.89 -6.12 8.08
CA TYR A 3 -12.48 -5.30 7.03
C TYR A 3 -13.98 -5.59 6.95
N GLU A 4 -14.81 -4.55 6.90
CA GLU A 4 -16.26 -4.70 6.76
C GLU A 4 -16.66 -5.01 5.31
N ASP A 5 -15.84 -4.60 4.34
CA ASP A 5 -16.07 -4.85 2.92
C ASP A 5 -15.33 -6.14 2.48
N PRO A 6 -16.03 -7.15 1.92
CA PRO A 6 -15.43 -8.35 1.37
C PRO A 6 -14.33 -8.07 0.32
N LYS A 7 -14.47 -7.00 -0.47
CA LYS A 7 -13.48 -6.61 -1.49
C LYS A 7 -12.19 -6.10 -0.86
N MET A 8 -12.26 -5.48 0.31
CA MET A 8 -11.08 -5.03 1.05
C MET A 8 -10.32 -6.23 1.61
N GLU A 9 -11.04 -7.21 2.16
CA GLU A 9 -10.43 -8.46 2.63
C GLU A 9 -9.80 -9.25 1.48
N GLU A 10 -10.48 -9.33 0.32
CA GLU A 10 -9.94 -9.97 -0.87
C GLU A 10 -8.64 -9.30 -1.34
N TYR A 11 -8.65 -7.97 -1.53
CA TYR A 11 -7.45 -7.24 -1.94
C TYR A 11 -6.33 -7.38 -0.89
N TRP A 12 -6.65 -7.29 0.40
CA TRP A 12 -5.69 -7.50 1.48
C TRP A 12 -4.99 -8.86 1.38
N ASN A 13 -5.75 -9.92 1.11
CA ASN A 13 -5.22 -11.27 0.95
C ASN A 13 -4.35 -11.43 -0.31
N THR A 14 -4.54 -10.59 -1.33
CA THR A 14 -3.63 -10.55 -2.50
C THR A 14 -2.30 -9.86 -2.22
N LEU A 15 -2.18 -9.08 -1.13
CA LEU A 15 -0.94 -8.37 -0.82
C LEU A 15 0.12 -9.32 -0.26
N PRO A 16 1.40 -9.15 -0.64
CA PRO A 16 2.53 -9.81 0.01
C PRO A 16 2.53 -9.59 1.54
N LYS A 17 2.93 -10.61 2.30
CA LYS A 17 2.99 -10.54 3.78
C LYS A 17 3.84 -9.37 4.29
N GLU A 18 4.88 -9.00 3.56
CA GLU A 18 5.74 -7.86 3.89
C GLU A 18 4.96 -6.54 3.83
N ILE A 19 4.19 -6.32 2.78
CA ILE A 19 3.35 -5.12 2.61
C ILE A 19 2.23 -5.09 3.65
N GLN A 20 1.60 -6.24 3.92
CA GLN A 20 0.64 -6.34 5.02
C GLN A 20 1.27 -5.97 6.37
N SER A 21 2.52 -6.37 6.61
CA SER A 21 3.24 -6.02 7.84
C SER A 21 3.56 -4.53 7.91
N ILE A 22 4.00 -3.92 6.81
CA ILE A 22 4.26 -2.48 6.73
C ILE A 22 2.99 -1.70 7.03
N ILE A 23 1.88 -2.03 6.36
CA ILE A 23 0.58 -1.37 6.58
C ILE A 23 0.10 -1.54 8.02
N ASN A 24 0.29 -2.72 8.64
CA ASN A 24 -0.05 -2.90 10.04
C ASN A 24 0.86 -2.08 10.99
N ARG A 25 2.13 -1.90 10.64
CA ARG A 25 3.10 -1.13 11.44
C ARG A 25 2.85 0.38 11.38
N THR A 26 2.31 0.89 10.27
CA THR A 26 1.98 2.33 10.18
C THR A 26 0.81 2.71 11.09
N GLY A 27 0.01 1.74 11.54
CA GLY A 27 -1.16 2.00 12.39
C GLY A 27 -2.25 2.81 11.70
N ILE A 28 -2.22 2.88 10.37
CA ILE A 28 -3.21 3.60 9.56
C ILE A 28 -4.54 2.84 9.65
N ASP A 29 -5.60 3.56 10.01
CA ASP A 29 -6.96 3.02 9.94
C ASP A 29 -7.47 3.14 8.50
N ILE A 30 -7.70 1.99 7.86
CA ILE A 30 -8.05 1.91 6.45
C ILE A 30 -9.56 1.76 6.34
N CYS A 31 -10.23 2.88 6.13
CA CYS A 31 -11.70 2.94 6.08
C CYS A 31 -12.29 2.77 4.67
N SER A 32 -11.46 2.55 3.64
CA SER A 32 -11.96 2.38 2.27
C SER A 32 -11.05 1.53 1.39
N LEU A 33 -11.66 0.83 0.44
CA LEU A 33 -10.93 -0.01 -0.53
C LEU A 33 -9.90 0.80 -1.31
N GLY A 34 -10.26 1.99 -1.79
CA GLY A 34 -9.35 2.85 -2.55
C GLY A 34 -8.11 3.28 -1.76
N MET A 35 -8.24 3.48 -0.45
CA MET A 35 -7.09 3.77 0.43
C MET A 35 -6.20 2.53 0.56
N LEU A 36 -6.80 1.35 0.72
CA LEU A 36 -6.06 0.11 0.77
C LEU A 36 -5.30 -0.17 -0.52
N THR A 37 -5.93 0.06 -1.68
CA THR A 37 -5.31 -0.16 -2.99
C THR A 37 -4.12 0.77 -3.19
N LYS A 38 -4.28 2.06 -2.87
CA LYS A 38 -3.19 3.04 -2.96
C LYS A 38 -1.99 2.67 -2.08
N LEU A 39 -2.24 2.25 -0.83
CA LEU A 39 -1.17 1.81 0.07
C LEU A 39 -0.50 0.53 -0.44
N GLY A 40 -1.29 -0.45 -0.86
CA GLY A 40 -0.80 -1.69 -1.43
C GLY A 40 0.08 -1.45 -2.66
N ASP A 41 -0.37 -0.60 -3.59
CA ASP A 41 0.37 -0.27 -4.81
C ASP A 41 1.61 0.58 -4.52
N TYR A 42 1.51 1.54 -3.59
CA TYR A 42 2.66 2.33 -3.13
C TYR A 42 3.78 1.44 -2.60
N TYR A 43 3.48 0.56 -1.64
CA TYR A 43 4.50 -0.34 -1.09
C TYR A 43 4.93 -1.44 -2.05
N LYS A 44 4.08 -1.85 -3.00
CA LYS A 44 4.48 -2.77 -4.09
C LYS A 44 5.52 -2.13 -5.00
N ASN A 45 5.42 -0.84 -5.26
CA ASN A 45 6.34 -0.10 -6.12
C ASN A 45 7.57 0.39 -5.37
N ASP A 46 7.43 0.79 -4.11
CA ASP A 46 8.54 1.17 -3.22
C ASP A 46 9.50 -0.01 -2.98
N ASN A 47 8.94 -1.21 -2.76
CA ASN A 47 9.71 -2.45 -2.60
C ASN A 47 10.29 -2.99 -3.93
N ARG A 48 10.00 -2.32 -5.07
CA ARG A 48 10.66 -2.59 -6.36
C ARG A 48 11.86 -1.68 -6.61
N GLY A 49 12.19 -0.75 -5.71
CA GLY A 49 13.45 -0.01 -5.78
C GLY A 49 13.67 0.74 -7.10
N GLU A 50 12.62 1.15 -7.80
CA GLU A 50 12.76 2.15 -8.84
C GLU A 50 12.66 3.53 -8.19
N ILE A 51 13.82 3.97 -7.71
CA ILE A 51 14.19 5.38 -7.63
C ILE A 51 13.98 6.05 -8.99
N ASN A 52 12.74 6.35 -9.36
CA ASN A 52 12.50 7.37 -10.36
C ASN A 52 12.67 8.71 -9.65
N GLY A 53 13.93 9.09 -9.48
CA GLY A 53 14.30 10.47 -9.26
C GLY A 53 13.90 11.27 -10.48
N GLU A 54 12.65 11.76 -10.49
CA GLU A 54 12.38 13.04 -11.14
C GLU A 54 13.04 14.11 -10.27
N GLU A 55 14.37 14.19 -10.38
CA GLU A 55 15.08 15.43 -10.15
C GLU A 55 14.59 16.39 -11.23
N ASP A 56 13.55 17.15 -10.90
CA ASP A 56 13.26 18.42 -11.55
C ASP A 56 14.49 19.32 -11.40
N ALA A 57 15.47 19.11 -12.29
CA ALA A 57 16.63 19.96 -12.45
C ALA A 57 16.18 21.26 -13.15
N TYR A 58 15.51 22.12 -12.38
CA TYR A 58 15.51 23.56 -12.62
C TYR A 58 16.72 24.14 -11.91
N PHE A 59 17.82 24.35 -12.64
CA PHE A 59 18.68 25.54 -12.52
C PHE A 59 19.64 25.63 -13.72
#